data_AF-A0A350EZ26-F1
#
_entry.id   AF-A0A350EZ26-F1
#
_cell.length_a   1.000
_cell.length_b   1.000
_cell.length_c   1.000
_cell.angle_alpha   90.00
_cell.angle_beta   90.00
_cell.angle_gamma   90.00
#
_symmetry.space_group_name_H-M   'P 1'
#
loop_
_entity.id
_entity.type
_entity.pdbx_description
1 polymer ?
#
loop_
_entity_poly.entity_id
_entity_poly.type
_entity_poly.pdbx_seq_one_letter_code
_entity_poly.pdbx_strand_id
1 'polypeptide(L)'
;MGCVLAIMPAWLASAQESPKDPSAAAVVNVETEPPVGDQAAKPQPGEEKPATPGAVPGPDDQTRITQIFEAYIEALGGEQALSKLQSRVTFGTIESRGRKVEFETHQAADGRFALIQHHPGETFRLSHDGTNTWTQTGQETWELLPEADALVERVDNNLLAPLRWREDFRQRKLLPVQTIGGRRLDVIEVTYATGKTRRLFFDQRTHRLVRTEHDSISSSGEPVATHVTAKEFRAVDGLVIPYTTESWMGSRRLISSVSNVVHDDPIDLNLFSPPVGNTKGSGFRDSERYFEKLTIGELTYKNVWVHRQTNFNVLIRHAGGIQTIKLTDLPKTDLDALRPQLGDLARIDNEGGLKALGKVTEFELGDEARETLNQHLGQLQALLRLILVPLIVVLVLGHVLFSF
;
A
#
# COMPACT_ATOMS: atom_id res chain seq x y z
N MET A 1 -10.32 17.02 -5.90
CA MET A 1 -9.15 16.53 -5.11
C MET A 1 -7.87 16.40 -5.93
N GLY A 2 -7.91 16.44 -7.27
CA GLY A 2 -6.76 16.29 -8.18
C GLY A 2 -5.63 17.34 -8.13
N CYS A 3 -5.54 18.17 -7.09
CA CYS A 3 -4.36 19.00 -6.82
C CYS A 3 -3.55 18.49 -5.61
N VAL A 4 -4.14 17.71 -4.70
CA VAL A 4 -3.41 17.14 -3.57
C VAL A 4 -3.10 15.69 -3.94
N LEU A 5 -2.08 15.50 -4.77
CA LEU A 5 -1.62 14.18 -5.19
C LEU A 5 -1.23 13.37 -3.93
N ALA A 6 -1.96 12.31 -3.64
CA ALA A 6 -1.45 11.21 -2.84
C ALA A 6 -0.57 10.37 -3.78
N ILE A 7 0.71 10.72 -3.89
CA ILE A 7 1.66 10.12 -4.85
C ILE A 7 2.05 8.69 -4.42
N MET A 8 1.61 8.24 -3.23
CA MET A 8 1.67 6.84 -2.85
C MET A 8 0.27 6.38 -2.44
N PRO A 9 -0.28 5.36 -3.12
CA PRO A 9 -1.41 4.61 -2.59
C PRO A 9 -1.04 4.09 -1.20
N ALA A 10 -1.94 4.22 -0.24
CA ALA A 10 -1.58 3.93 1.15
C ALA A 10 -1.13 2.48 1.40
N TRP A 11 -1.62 1.55 0.59
CA TRP A 11 -1.27 0.13 0.60
C TRP A 11 0.09 -0.17 -0.08
N LEU A 12 0.67 0.74 -0.87
CA LEU A 12 2.01 0.54 -1.42
C LEU A 12 3.09 0.91 -0.40
N ALA A 13 2.79 1.90 0.45
CA ALA A 13 3.67 2.25 1.56
C ALA A 13 3.88 1.07 2.52
N SER A 14 2.90 0.19 2.64
CA SER A 14 2.95 -0.99 3.49
C SER A 14 3.71 -2.17 2.88
N ALA A 15 3.71 -2.33 1.55
CA ALA A 15 4.39 -3.45 0.86
C ALA A 15 5.93 -3.39 0.88
N GLN A 16 6.54 -2.23 1.16
CA GLN A 16 8.00 -2.06 1.20
C GLN A 16 8.66 -2.57 2.50
N GLU A 17 7.88 -3.09 3.46
CA GLU A 17 8.37 -3.68 4.71
C GLU A 17 8.69 -5.18 4.53
N SER A 18 9.75 -5.50 3.78
CA SER A 18 10.42 -6.80 3.95
C SER A 18 11.55 -6.64 4.97
N PRO A 19 11.57 -7.40 6.08
CA PRO A 19 12.71 -7.37 7.00
C PRO A 19 13.94 -7.95 6.30
N LYS A 20 14.95 -7.11 6.09
CA LYS A 20 16.32 -7.58 5.87
C LYS A 20 16.90 -7.87 7.24
N ASP A 21 17.10 -9.16 7.50
CA ASP A 21 17.84 -9.76 8.61
C ASP A 21 17.00 -10.23 9.84
N PRO A 22 16.84 -11.55 10.07
CA PRO A 22 16.09 -12.09 11.21
C PRO A 22 16.88 -12.18 12.53
N SER A 23 18.06 -11.54 12.65
CA SER A 23 19.00 -11.77 13.77
C SER A 23 19.32 -10.54 14.64
N ALA A 24 18.38 -9.61 14.84
CA ALA A 24 18.58 -8.50 15.77
C ALA A 24 17.43 -8.36 16.78
N ALA A 25 17.20 -9.42 17.56
CA ALA A 25 16.50 -9.33 18.84
C ALA A 25 17.54 -9.47 19.95
N ALA A 26 18.02 -8.34 20.49
CA ALA A 26 18.88 -8.32 21.67
C ALA A 26 18.32 -7.34 22.71
N VAL A 27 17.79 -7.96 23.77
CA VAL A 27 17.73 -7.57 25.18
C VAL A 27 18.39 -6.24 25.57
N VAL A 28 17.64 -5.35 26.24
CA VAL A 28 18.20 -4.41 27.22
C VAL A 28 17.29 -4.35 28.45
N ASN A 29 17.88 -4.68 29.60
CA ASN A 29 17.31 -4.60 30.94
C ASN A 29 17.08 -3.14 31.37
N VAL A 30 16.04 -2.94 32.17
CA VAL A 30 15.70 -1.70 32.84
C VAL A 30 16.33 -1.70 34.23
N GLU A 31 17.13 -0.69 34.56
CA GLU A 31 17.35 -0.34 35.97
C GLU A 31 17.59 1.18 36.16
N THR A 32 16.77 1.74 37.06
CA THR A 32 16.91 2.93 37.92
C THR A 32 16.92 4.36 37.33
N GLU A 33 15.83 5.09 37.59
CA GLU A 33 15.72 6.54 37.87
C GLU A 33 16.21 6.86 39.32
N PRO A 34 16.30 8.13 39.86
CA PRO A 34 15.78 9.47 39.45
C PRO A 34 16.82 10.65 39.73
N PRO A 35 16.51 11.97 39.98
CA PRO A 35 15.24 12.74 40.00
C PRO A 35 15.21 14.22 39.44
N VAL A 36 13.96 14.62 39.07
CA VAL A 36 13.18 15.86 39.42
C VAL A 36 13.44 17.27 38.80
N GLY A 37 12.33 17.86 38.31
CA GLY A 37 11.99 19.30 38.23
C GLY A 37 11.61 19.74 36.80
N ASP A 38 10.40 20.16 36.39
CA ASP A 38 9.26 20.76 37.06
C ASP A 38 7.93 20.33 36.39
N GLN A 39 6.88 20.24 37.18
CA GLN A 39 5.52 19.91 36.75
C GLN A 39 4.82 21.12 36.13
N ALA A 40 4.29 20.96 34.91
CA ALA A 40 3.15 21.73 34.42
C ALA A 40 2.08 20.74 33.92
N ALA A 41 0.85 20.95 34.39
CA ALA A 41 -0.25 20.00 34.38
C ALA A 41 -0.65 19.48 32.97
N LYS A 42 -0.91 18.17 32.91
CA LYS A 42 -1.63 17.52 31.79
C LYS A 42 -3.08 18.04 31.75
N PRO A 43 -3.65 18.41 30.58
CA PRO A 43 -5.08 18.57 30.46
C PRO A 43 -5.76 17.20 30.56
N GLN A 44 -6.76 17.08 31.44
CA GLN A 44 -7.67 15.94 31.51
C GLN A 44 -8.58 15.90 30.25
N PRO A 45 -9.05 14.70 29.83
CA PRO A 45 -9.99 14.56 28.73
C PRO A 45 -11.34 15.18 29.14
N GLY A 46 -11.75 16.25 28.46
CA GLY A 46 -13.13 16.71 28.52
C GLY A 46 -14.01 15.71 27.79
N GLU A 47 -15.15 15.37 28.40
CA GLU A 47 -16.19 14.52 27.82
C GLU A 47 -16.60 15.01 26.42
N GLU A 48 -16.11 14.32 25.40
CA GLU A 48 -16.63 14.42 24.05
C GLU A 48 -17.98 13.69 24.03
N LYS A 49 -19.07 14.47 24.07
CA LYS A 49 -20.42 13.96 23.81
C LYS A 49 -20.42 13.25 22.44
N PRO A 50 -20.93 12.00 22.33
CA PRO A 50 -20.89 11.27 21.07
C PRO A 50 -21.61 12.06 19.96
N ALA A 51 -20.91 12.35 18.87
CA ALA A 51 -21.53 12.91 17.68
C ALA A 51 -22.52 11.89 17.11
N THR A 52 -23.79 12.26 17.01
CA THR A 52 -24.85 11.45 16.40
C THR A 52 -24.46 11.11 14.95
N PRO A 53 -24.37 9.81 14.58
CA PRO A 53 -24.22 9.41 13.18
C PRO A 53 -25.51 9.77 12.42
N GLY A 54 -25.40 10.56 11.35
CA GLY A 54 -26.49 10.70 10.37
C GLY A 54 -27.27 12.03 10.32
N ALA A 55 -26.80 13.13 10.92
CA ALA A 55 -27.42 14.43 10.63
C ALA A 55 -27.16 14.81 9.15
N VAL A 56 -28.21 14.75 8.33
CA VAL A 56 -28.23 15.32 6.98
C VAL A 56 -27.99 16.83 7.14
N PRO A 57 -27.05 17.44 6.40
CA PRO A 57 -26.76 18.87 6.55
C PRO A 57 -28.01 19.70 6.27
N GLY A 58 -28.26 20.72 7.10
CA GLY A 58 -29.39 21.64 6.87
C GLY A 58 -29.25 22.40 5.54
N PRO A 59 -30.32 23.05 5.04
CA PRO A 59 -30.26 23.85 3.81
C PRO A 59 -29.12 24.90 3.81
N ASP A 60 -28.84 25.48 4.98
CA ASP A 60 -27.75 26.45 5.18
C ASP A 60 -26.36 25.80 5.05
N ASP A 61 -26.19 24.57 5.55
CA ASP A 61 -24.93 23.84 5.45
C ASP A 61 -24.63 23.44 4.00
N GLN A 62 -25.63 23.01 3.24
CA GLN A 62 -25.47 22.68 1.81
C GLN A 62 -25.11 23.91 0.98
N THR A 63 -25.72 25.05 1.30
CA THR A 63 -25.38 26.34 0.69
C THR A 63 -23.92 26.70 0.99
N ARG A 64 -23.49 26.55 2.25
CA ARG A 64 -22.12 26.84 2.67
C ARG A 64 -21.09 25.91 2.02
N ILE A 65 -21.38 24.60 1.93
CA ILE A 65 -20.55 23.62 1.22
C ILE A 65 -20.35 24.03 -0.23
N THR A 66 -21.43 24.42 -0.91
CA THR A 66 -21.39 24.85 -2.31
C THR A 66 -20.48 26.07 -2.49
N GLN A 67 -20.64 27.09 -1.65
CA GLN A 67 -19.78 28.29 -1.66
C GLN A 67 -18.30 27.96 -1.46
N ILE A 68 -17.97 27.02 -0.56
CA ILE A 68 -16.58 26.61 -0.31
C ILE A 68 -15.97 25.96 -1.55
N PHE A 69 -16.69 25.03 -2.20
CA PHE A 69 -16.20 24.38 -3.41
C PHE A 69 -16.10 25.34 -4.60
N GLU A 70 -17.04 26.26 -4.78
CA GLU A 70 -17.00 27.28 -5.83
C GLU A 70 -15.81 28.24 -5.62
N ALA A 71 -15.61 28.74 -4.40
CA ALA A 71 -14.44 29.55 -4.07
C ALA A 71 -13.12 28.80 -4.28
N TYR A 72 -13.10 27.48 -4.03
CA TYR A 72 -11.95 26.63 -4.32
C TYR A 72 -11.69 26.50 -5.82
N ILE A 73 -12.72 26.29 -6.64
CA ILE A 73 -12.62 26.23 -8.10
C ILE A 73 -12.04 27.55 -8.64
N GLU A 74 -12.54 28.69 -8.17
CA GLU A 74 -12.01 30.01 -8.52
C GLU A 74 -10.54 30.18 -8.09
N ALA A 75 -10.19 29.75 -6.88
CA ALA A 75 -8.81 29.82 -6.38
C ALA A 75 -7.81 28.95 -7.15
N LEU A 76 -8.31 27.96 -7.92
CA LEU A 76 -7.50 27.11 -8.82
C LEU A 76 -7.33 27.68 -10.23
N GLY A 77 -8.01 28.78 -10.59
CA GLY A 77 -8.00 29.35 -11.93
C GLY A 77 -9.39 29.44 -12.58
N GLY A 78 -10.45 29.01 -11.89
CA GLY A 78 -11.83 29.10 -12.35
C GLY A 78 -12.29 27.93 -13.23
N GLU A 79 -13.60 27.77 -13.32
CA GLU A 79 -14.23 26.65 -14.04
C GLU A 79 -13.86 26.62 -15.53
N GLN A 80 -13.77 27.80 -16.17
CA GLN A 80 -13.45 27.90 -17.59
C GLN A 80 -12.02 27.44 -17.91
N ALA A 81 -11.05 27.72 -17.05
CA ALA A 81 -9.67 27.27 -17.26
C ALA A 81 -9.55 25.76 -17.00
N LEU A 82 -10.14 25.28 -15.89
CA LEU A 82 -10.10 23.87 -15.52
C LEU A 82 -10.81 22.96 -16.54
N SER A 83 -11.96 23.38 -17.08
CA SER A 83 -12.74 22.58 -18.05
C SER A 83 -12.07 22.44 -19.42
N LYS A 84 -11.14 23.33 -19.77
CA LYS A 84 -10.38 23.24 -21.03
C LYS A 84 -9.25 22.24 -20.98
N LEU A 85 -8.76 21.92 -19.78
CA LEU A 85 -7.62 21.05 -19.58
C LEU A 85 -7.91 19.64 -20.10
N GLN A 86 -7.14 19.20 -21.10
CA GLN A 86 -7.25 17.88 -21.72
C GLN A 86 -6.26 16.90 -21.11
N SER A 87 -5.06 17.37 -20.77
CA SER A 87 -4.00 16.52 -20.26
C SER A 87 -3.08 17.27 -19.30
N ARG A 88 -2.44 16.53 -18.39
CA ARG A 88 -1.37 17.05 -17.54
C ARG A 88 -0.29 16.01 -17.31
N VAL A 89 0.96 16.42 -17.48
CA VAL A 89 2.14 15.68 -17.06
C VAL A 89 2.83 16.45 -15.94
N THR A 90 3.09 15.79 -14.82
CA THR A 90 3.79 16.39 -13.67
C THR A 90 5.04 15.58 -13.39
N PHE A 91 6.17 16.27 -13.29
CA PHE A 91 7.45 15.68 -12.90
C PHE A 91 7.83 16.17 -11.52
N GLY A 92 8.51 15.32 -10.76
CA GLY A 92 9.01 15.72 -9.47
C GLY A 92 9.79 14.63 -8.77
N THR A 93 9.96 14.83 -7.47
CA THR A 93 10.69 13.90 -6.62
C THR A 93 9.93 13.64 -5.34
N ILE A 94 9.97 12.40 -4.89
CA ILE A 94 9.47 11.93 -3.60
C ILE A 94 10.66 11.68 -2.70
N GLU A 95 10.64 12.22 -1.49
CA GLU A 95 11.60 11.97 -0.43
C GLU A 95 10.94 11.24 0.73
N SER A 96 11.55 10.13 1.17
CA SER A 96 11.14 9.36 2.34
C SER A 96 12.35 8.71 3.00
N ARG A 97 12.50 8.87 4.32
CA ARG A 97 13.63 8.32 5.12
C ARG A 97 15.01 8.63 4.50
N GLY A 98 15.20 9.85 4.00
CA GLY A 98 16.46 10.30 3.38
C GLY A 98 16.75 9.71 2.00
N ARG A 99 15.82 8.94 1.42
CA ARG A 99 15.89 8.46 0.03
C ARG A 99 15.01 9.31 -0.85
N LYS A 100 15.52 9.63 -2.03
CA LYS A 100 14.85 10.44 -3.04
C LYS A 100 14.62 9.61 -4.30
N VAL A 101 13.40 9.67 -4.83
CA VAL A 101 12.95 8.93 -6.00
C VAL A 101 12.28 9.90 -6.96
N GLU A 102 12.59 9.83 -8.24
CA GLU A 102 11.91 10.63 -9.26
C GLU A 102 10.55 10.03 -9.56
N PHE A 103 9.56 10.88 -9.83
CA PHE A 103 8.24 10.46 -10.28
C PHE A 103 7.76 11.29 -11.46
N GLU A 104 6.88 10.68 -12.23
CA GLU A 104 6.06 11.35 -13.22
C GLU A 104 4.60 10.91 -13.07
N THR A 105 3.67 11.84 -13.28
CA THR A 105 2.25 11.53 -13.38
C THR A 105 1.70 12.00 -14.72
N HIS A 106 0.91 11.17 -15.37
CA HIS A 106 0.19 11.47 -16.59
C HIS A 106 -1.30 11.40 -16.28
N GLN A 107 -2.05 12.45 -16.61
CA GLN A 107 -3.48 12.52 -16.33
C GLN A 107 -4.20 13.02 -17.58
N ALA A 108 -5.32 12.38 -17.92
CA ALA A 108 -6.18 12.79 -19.01
C ALA A 108 -7.56 13.22 -18.48
N ALA A 109 -8.21 14.13 -19.20
CA ALA A 109 -9.52 14.68 -18.84
C ALA A 109 -10.64 13.63 -18.79
N ASP A 110 -10.49 12.52 -19.51
CA ASP A 110 -11.43 11.40 -19.51
C ASP A 110 -11.31 10.50 -18.26
N GLY A 111 -10.40 10.83 -17.33
CA GLY A 111 -10.22 10.12 -16.06
C GLY A 111 -9.12 9.07 -16.08
N ARG A 112 -8.46 8.84 -17.22
CA ARG A 112 -7.26 7.99 -17.29
C ARG A 112 -6.08 8.65 -16.60
N PHE A 113 -5.26 7.84 -15.94
CA PHE A 113 -4.04 8.33 -15.32
C PHE A 113 -2.94 7.27 -15.22
N ALA A 114 -1.72 7.72 -15.07
CA ALA A 114 -0.56 6.91 -14.72
C ALA A 114 0.31 7.66 -13.71
N LEU A 115 0.89 6.95 -12.77
CA LEU A 115 1.95 7.40 -11.87
C LEU A 115 3.11 6.44 -12.05
N ILE A 116 4.31 6.98 -12.26
CA ILE A 116 5.53 6.22 -12.43
C ILE A 116 6.55 6.73 -11.43
N GLN A 117 7.24 5.82 -10.74
CA GLN A 117 8.31 6.12 -9.78
C GLN A 117 9.57 5.33 -10.15
N HIS A 118 10.69 6.04 -10.27
CA HIS A 118 11.97 5.49 -10.71
C HIS A 118 12.84 5.14 -9.49
N HIS A 119 12.64 3.93 -8.95
CA HIS A 119 13.46 3.42 -7.85
C HIS A 119 14.80 2.88 -8.38
N PRO A 120 15.85 2.78 -7.54
CA PRO A 120 17.11 2.18 -7.97
C PRO A 120 16.93 0.72 -8.39
N GLY A 121 17.09 0.43 -9.68
CA GLY A 121 17.02 -0.92 -10.24
C GLY A 121 15.61 -1.43 -10.58
N GLU A 122 14.57 -0.66 -10.30
CA GLU A 122 13.18 -1.02 -10.62
C GLU A 122 12.29 0.20 -10.84
N THR A 123 11.19 0.02 -11.57
CA THR A 123 10.16 1.06 -11.72
C THR A 123 8.88 0.57 -11.07
N PHE A 124 8.27 1.42 -10.27
CA PHE A 124 6.90 1.24 -9.83
C PHE A 124 5.99 2.05 -10.74
N ARG A 125 4.89 1.45 -11.20
CA ARG A 125 3.89 2.12 -12.01
C ARG A 125 2.49 1.79 -11.51
N LEU A 126 1.64 2.80 -11.38
CA LEU A 126 0.20 2.69 -11.16
C LEU A 126 -0.49 3.24 -12.40
N SER A 127 -1.35 2.47 -13.05
CA SER A 127 -2.04 2.86 -14.28
C SER A 127 -3.55 2.68 -14.13
N HIS A 128 -4.34 3.54 -14.76
CA HIS A 128 -5.79 3.41 -14.87
C HIS A 128 -6.25 3.72 -16.29
N ASP A 129 -6.96 2.79 -16.92
CA ASP A 129 -7.46 2.91 -18.30
C ASP A 129 -8.85 3.58 -18.40
N GLY A 130 -9.42 4.01 -17.27
CA GLY A 130 -10.77 4.56 -17.16
C GLY A 130 -11.76 3.56 -16.56
N THR A 131 -11.40 2.27 -16.54
CA THR A 131 -12.21 1.18 -15.99
C THR A 131 -11.46 0.44 -14.89
N ASN A 132 -10.26 -0.04 -15.21
CA ASN A 132 -9.46 -0.90 -14.35
C ASN A 132 -8.18 -0.18 -13.94
N THR A 133 -7.64 -0.57 -12.78
CA THR A 133 -6.41 -0.02 -12.23
C THR A 133 -5.40 -1.14 -12.05
N TRP A 134 -4.15 -0.91 -12.43
CA TRP A 134 -3.06 -1.87 -12.25
C TRP A 134 -1.88 -1.22 -11.56
N THR A 135 -1.11 -2.06 -10.87
CA THR A 135 0.23 -1.75 -10.44
C THR A 135 1.25 -2.64 -11.11
N GLN A 136 2.42 -2.11 -11.35
CA GLN A 136 3.57 -2.85 -11.84
C GLN A 136 4.77 -2.50 -10.97
N THR A 137 5.52 -3.53 -10.57
CA THR A 137 6.83 -3.39 -9.94
C THR A 137 7.81 -4.25 -10.73
N GLY A 138 8.77 -3.61 -11.40
CA GLY A 138 9.67 -4.33 -12.32
C GLY A 138 8.89 -4.99 -13.46
N GLN A 139 8.97 -6.33 -13.58
CA GLN A 139 8.25 -7.10 -14.62
C GLN A 139 6.91 -7.67 -14.14
N GLU A 140 6.57 -7.50 -12.86
CA GLU A 140 5.36 -8.06 -12.28
C GLU A 140 4.24 -7.03 -12.30
N THR A 141 3.10 -7.42 -12.91
CA THR A 141 1.90 -6.59 -13.00
C THR A 141 0.75 -7.23 -12.24
N TRP A 142 0.07 -6.42 -11.42
CA TRP A 142 -1.04 -6.81 -10.57
C TRP A 142 -2.23 -5.88 -10.82
N GLU A 143 -3.42 -6.42 -11.03
CA GLU A 143 -4.65 -5.61 -11.03
C GLU A 143 -5.03 -5.24 -9.59
N LEU A 144 -5.39 -3.99 -9.38
CA LEU A 144 -5.79 -3.46 -8.09
C LEU A 144 -7.20 -3.97 -7.75
N LEU A 145 -7.31 -4.91 -6.81
CA LEU A 145 -8.59 -5.43 -6.32
C LEU A 145 -8.64 -5.15 -4.81
N PRO A 146 -9.36 -4.10 -4.37
CA PRO A 146 -10.82 -4.00 -4.48
C PRO A 146 -11.32 -2.77 -5.26
N GLU A 147 -12.52 -2.88 -5.86
CA GLU A 147 -13.27 -1.78 -6.53
C GLU A 147 -13.30 -0.50 -5.67
N ALA A 148 -13.32 -0.67 -4.35
CA ALA A 148 -13.35 0.44 -3.42
C ALA A 148 -12.10 1.31 -3.38
N ASP A 149 -10.91 0.69 -3.46
CA ASP A 149 -9.65 1.43 -3.50
C ASP A 149 -9.39 1.97 -4.90
N ALA A 150 -9.71 1.20 -5.94
CA ALA A 150 -9.63 1.65 -7.33
C ALA A 150 -10.50 2.90 -7.56
N LEU A 151 -11.70 2.96 -6.97
CA LEU A 151 -12.57 4.14 -7.06
C LEU A 151 -11.95 5.38 -6.41
N VAL A 152 -11.41 5.24 -5.19
CA VAL A 152 -10.80 6.38 -4.48
C VAL A 152 -9.59 6.89 -5.25
N GLU A 153 -8.73 6.00 -5.71
CA GLU A 153 -7.58 6.36 -6.55
C GLU A 153 -8.02 7.07 -7.84
N ARG A 154 -9.07 6.57 -8.50
CA ARG A 154 -9.64 7.22 -9.69
C ARG A 154 -10.15 8.63 -9.40
N VAL A 155 -10.90 8.82 -8.33
CA VAL A 155 -11.44 10.15 -7.96
C VAL A 155 -10.30 11.11 -7.59
N ASP A 156 -9.32 10.63 -6.82
CA ASP A 156 -8.22 11.45 -6.34
C ASP A 156 -7.26 11.85 -7.47
N ASN A 157 -7.03 10.96 -8.45
CA ASN A 157 -6.15 11.19 -9.59
C ASN A 157 -6.87 11.72 -10.83
N ASN A 158 -8.18 11.96 -10.78
CA ASN A 158 -8.90 12.58 -11.90
C ASN A 158 -8.45 14.04 -12.07
N LEU A 159 -8.02 14.37 -13.29
CA LEU A 159 -7.54 15.71 -13.67
C LEU A 159 -8.59 16.80 -13.38
N LEU A 160 -9.86 16.49 -13.65
CA LEU A 160 -11.00 17.39 -13.50
C LEU A 160 -11.72 17.20 -12.16
N ALA A 161 -11.15 16.46 -11.21
CA ALA A 161 -11.75 16.23 -9.89
C ALA A 161 -12.21 17.50 -9.14
N PRO A 162 -11.58 18.69 -9.27
CA PRO A 162 -12.13 19.90 -8.67
C PRO A 162 -13.53 20.28 -9.16
N LEU A 163 -13.88 19.95 -10.42
CA LEU A 163 -15.19 20.26 -11.02
C LEU A 163 -16.25 19.19 -10.73
N ARG A 164 -15.83 18.01 -10.29
CA ARG A 164 -16.68 16.81 -10.16
C ARG A 164 -17.12 16.50 -8.73
N TRP A 165 -16.96 17.45 -7.81
CA TRP A 165 -17.22 17.23 -6.39
C TRP A 165 -18.69 16.88 -6.09
N ARG A 166 -19.61 17.21 -6.99
CA ARG A 166 -21.04 16.87 -6.86
C ARG A 166 -21.29 15.40 -7.13
N GLU A 167 -20.62 14.87 -8.15
CA GLU A 167 -20.72 13.50 -8.67
C GLU A 167 -19.86 12.52 -7.88
N ASP A 168 -18.64 12.92 -7.52
CA ASP A 168 -17.64 12.03 -6.95
C ASP A 168 -17.90 11.71 -5.46
N PHE A 169 -18.68 12.55 -4.76
CA PHE A 169 -19.02 12.37 -3.34
C PHE A 169 -20.51 12.10 -3.15
N ARG A 170 -20.82 10.91 -2.62
CA ARG A 170 -22.18 10.50 -2.25
C ARG A 170 -22.74 11.37 -1.13
N GLN A 171 -21.91 11.75 -0.17
CA GLN A 171 -22.28 12.62 0.94
C GLN A 171 -21.19 13.67 1.18
N ARG A 172 -21.61 14.85 1.59
CA ARG A 172 -20.76 15.98 2.01
C ARG A 172 -21.36 16.53 3.29
N LYS A 173 -20.54 16.68 4.32
CA LYS A 173 -20.95 17.16 5.64
C LYS A 173 -20.02 18.30 6.06
N LEU A 174 -20.61 19.45 6.36
CA LEU A 174 -19.88 20.57 6.91
C LEU A 174 -19.53 20.25 8.36
N LEU A 175 -18.25 20.37 8.70
CA LEU A 175 -17.75 20.20 10.06
C LEU A 175 -17.40 21.58 10.66
N PRO A 176 -17.27 21.68 11.99
CA PRO A 176 -16.81 22.91 12.62
C PRO A 176 -15.48 23.37 12.04
N VAL A 177 -15.34 24.70 11.86
CA VAL A 177 -14.09 25.34 11.44
C VAL A 177 -12.97 24.96 12.39
N GLN A 178 -11.82 24.59 11.85
CA GLN A 178 -10.63 24.25 12.64
C GLN A 178 -9.55 25.31 12.49
N THR A 179 -8.69 25.43 13.51
CA THR A 179 -7.49 26.27 13.45
C THR A 179 -6.25 25.41 13.55
N ILE A 180 -5.46 25.35 12.48
CA ILE A 180 -4.22 24.56 12.42
C ILE A 180 -3.08 25.49 12.03
N GLY A 181 -2.02 25.55 12.84
CA GLY A 181 -0.86 26.42 12.57
C GLY A 181 -1.24 27.90 12.40
N GLY A 182 -2.23 28.38 13.16
CA GLY A 182 -2.73 29.76 13.08
C GLY A 182 -3.65 30.06 11.88
N ARG A 183 -3.95 29.08 11.03
CA ARG A 183 -4.87 29.23 9.89
C ARG A 183 -6.25 28.71 10.24
N ARG A 184 -7.29 29.50 9.94
CA ARG A 184 -8.68 29.05 10.02
C ARG A 184 -9.05 28.28 8.75
N LEU A 185 -9.57 27.07 8.93
CA LEU A 185 -9.84 26.11 7.86
C LEU A 185 -11.32 25.72 7.88
N ASP A 186 -12.01 25.93 6.76
CA ASP A 186 -13.32 25.32 6.54
C ASP A 186 -13.11 23.81 6.33
N VAL A 187 -13.86 22.98 7.04
CA VAL A 187 -13.69 21.52 7.01
C VAL A 187 -14.93 20.86 6.45
N ILE A 188 -14.75 20.06 5.41
CA ILE A 188 -15.82 19.26 4.80
C ILE A 188 -15.42 17.79 4.89
N GLU A 189 -16.23 16.98 5.56
CA GLU A 189 -16.14 15.52 5.45
C GLU A 189 -16.91 15.07 4.21
N VAL A 190 -16.25 14.30 3.36
CA VAL A 190 -16.87 13.71 2.17
C VAL A 190 -16.86 12.20 2.26
N THR A 191 -17.91 11.59 1.72
CA THR A 191 -18.07 10.13 1.64
C THR A 191 -18.12 9.71 0.18
N TYR A 192 -17.19 8.86 -0.23
CA TYR A 192 -17.16 8.27 -1.57
C TYR A 192 -18.31 7.25 -1.71
N ALA A 193 -18.63 6.84 -2.94
CA ALA A 193 -19.67 5.82 -3.18
C ALA A 193 -19.36 4.49 -2.44
N THR A 194 -18.09 4.24 -2.16
CA THR A 194 -17.57 3.06 -1.45
C THR A 194 -17.76 3.11 0.07
N GLY A 195 -18.25 4.23 0.61
CA GLY A 195 -18.39 4.45 2.04
C GLY A 195 -17.13 4.93 2.74
N LYS A 196 -15.97 4.92 2.07
CA LYS A 196 -14.75 5.55 2.60
C LYS A 196 -14.99 7.05 2.79
N THR A 197 -14.38 7.63 3.81
CA THR A 197 -14.51 9.04 4.15
C THR A 197 -13.17 9.77 4.06
N ARG A 198 -13.24 11.08 3.83
CA ARG A 198 -12.09 11.97 3.86
C ARG A 198 -12.50 13.34 4.35
N ARG A 199 -11.67 13.95 5.19
CA ARG A 199 -11.81 15.36 5.57
C ARG A 199 -10.98 16.24 4.64
N LEU A 200 -11.62 17.26 4.11
CA LEU A 200 -11.05 18.29 3.25
C LEU A 200 -10.94 19.60 4.04
N PHE A 201 -9.76 20.22 4.03
CA PHE A 201 -9.50 21.44 4.79
C PHE A 201 -9.14 22.59 3.84
N PHE A 202 -10.03 23.56 3.74
CA PHE A 202 -9.89 24.72 2.86
C PHE A 202 -9.47 25.95 3.67
N ASP A 203 -8.37 26.60 3.28
CA ASP A 203 -7.91 27.83 3.92
C ASP A 203 -8.90 28.97 3.67
N GLN A 204 -9.44 29.59 4.74
CA GLN A 204 -10.48 30.63 4.61
C GLN A 204 -9.99 31.90 3.88
N ARG A 205 -8.68 32.15 3.83
CA ARG A 205 -8.10 33.34 3.21
C ARG A 205 -7.77 33.11 1.73
N THR A 206 -7.30 31.93 1.37
CA THR A 206 -6.91 31.63 -0.01
C THR A 206 -7.91 30.74 -0.75
N HIS A 207 -8.90 30.19 -0.06
CA HIS A 207 -9.88 29.21 -0.54
C HIS A 207 -9.26 27.92 -1.12
N ARG A 208 -7.98 27.65 -0.82
CA ARG A 208 -7.26 26.50 -1.35
C ARG A 208 -7.45 25.31 -0.43
N LEU A 209 -7.60 24.11 -1.01
CA LEU A 209 -7.47 22.86 -0.26
C LEU A 209 -6.02 22.69 0.18
N VAL A 210 -5.76 22.92 1.48
CA VAL A 210 -4.39 22.90 2.04
C VAL A 210 -4.10 21.61 2.79
N ARG A 211 -5.12 20.86 3.17
CA ARG A 211 -4.95 19.59 3.88
C ARG A 211 -6.07 18.61 3.58
N THR A 212 -5.73 17.33 3.53
CA THR A 212 -6.69 16.22 3.56
C THR A 212 -6.33 15.26 4.68
N GLU A 213 -7.34 14.61 5.24
CA GLU A 213 -7.16 13.58 6.26
C GLU A 213 -8.10 12.41 6.01
N HIS A 214 -7.60 11.20 6.19
CA HIS A 214 -8.38 9.97 6.09
C HIS A 214 -7.65 8.86 6.85
N ASP A 215 -8.36 7.81 7.23
CA ASP A 215 -7.71 6.59 7.71
C ASP A 215 -7.32 5.73 6.52
N SER A 216 -6.06 5.34 6.49
CA SER A 216 -5.54 4.31 5.60
C SER A 216 -5.43 2.99 6.34
N ILE A 217 -5.04 1.93 5.64
CA ILE A 217 -4.72 0.64 6.25
C ILE A 217 -3.22 0.37 6.12
N SER A 218 -2.57 -0.03 7.21
CA SER A 218 -1.16 -0.41 7.26
C SER A 218 -0.90 -1.85 6.75
N SER A 219 0.37 -2.26 6.72
CA SER A 219 0.81 -3.63 6.35
C SER A 219 0.24 -4.69 7.28
N SER A 220 0.07 -4.34 8.56
CA SER A 220 -0.53 -5.19 9.59
C SER A 220 -2.06 -5.22 9.54
N GLY A 221 -2.69 -4.47 8.63
CA GLY A 221 -4.14 -4.38 8.52
C GLY A 221 -4.80 -3.43 9.52
N GLU A 222 -4.01 -2.71 10.33
CA GLU A 222 -4.52 -1.74 11.29
C GLU A 222 -4.82 -0.39 10.60
N PRO A 223 -5.91 0.30 10.99
CA PRO A 223 -6.15 1.67 10.58
C PRO A 223 -5.00 2.57 11.00
N VAL A 224 -4.49 3.35 10.05
CA VAL A 224 -3.45 4.33 10.29
C VAL A 224 -3.92 5.69 9.82
N ALA A 225 -3.89 6.67 10.72
CA ALA A 225 -4.26 8.03 10.40
C ALA A 225 -3.29 8.59 9.33
N THR A 226 -3.87 9.02 8.21
CA THR A 226 -3.13 9.61 7.10
C THR A 226 -3.57 11.05 6.89
N HIS A 227 -2.60 11.92 6.71
CA HIS A 227 -2.87 13.29 6.31
C HIS A 227 -1.88 13.80 5.29
N VAL A 228 -2.38 14.59 4.34
CA VAL A 228 -1.57 15.22 3.31
C VAL A 228 -1.74 16.73 3.43
N THR A 229 -0.64 17.46 3.46
CA THR A 229 -0.63 18.93 3.50
C THR A 229 0.00 19.47 2.24
N ALA A 230 -0.70 20.35 1.53
CA ALA A 230 -0.23 20.98 0.30
C ALA A 230 0.33 22.38 0.59
N LYS A 231 1.47 22.69 -0.02
CA LYS A 231 2.26 23.91 0.18
C LYS A 231 2.77 24.44 -1.16
N GLU A 232 3.29 25.66 -1.14
CA GLU A 232 4.00 26.27 -2.28
C GLU A 232 3.20 26.27 -3.59
N PHE A 233 1.95 26.69 -3.52
CA PHE A 233 1.09 26.81 -4.70
C PHE A 233 1.65 27.84 -5.68
N ARG A 234 1.78 27.45 -6.95
CA ARG A 234 2.25 28.30 -8.05
C ARG A 234 1.24 28.31 -9.19
N ALA A 235 1.28 29.38 -9.99
CA ALA A 235 0.50 29.47 -11.22
C ALA A 235 1.28 28.83 -12.38
N VAL A 236 0.62 27.97 -13.15
CA VAL A 236 1.10 27.35 -14.39
C VAL A 236 -0.05 27.40 -15.37
N ASP A 237 0.13 28.08 -16.51
CA ASP A 237 -0.89 28.25 -17.56
C ASP A 237 -2.25 28.77 -17.04
N GLY A 238 -2.22 29.67 -16.06
CA GLY A 238 -3.41 30.23 -15.44
C GLY A 238 -4.08 29.34 -14.37
N LEU A 239 -3.56 28.12 -14.15
CA LEU A 239 -4.00 27.20 -13.11
C LEU A 239 -3.09 27.27 -11.88
N VAL A 240 -3.66 27.15 -10.68
CA VAL A 240 -2.90 27.16 -9.43
C VAL A 240 -2.72 25.73 -8.91
N ILE A 241 -1.47 25.28 -8.80
CA ILE A 241 -1.10 23.90 -8.44
C ILE A 241 -0.12 23.92 -7.25
N PRO A 242 -0.26 23.03 -6.25
CA PRO A 242 0.75 22.90 -5.19
C PRO A 242 2.03 22.29 -5.71
N TYR A 243 3.18 22.90 -5.38
CA TYR A 243 4.50 22.35 -5.75
C TYR A 243 5.11 21.47 -4.66
N THR A 244 4.58 21.49 -3.44
CA THR A 244 5.04 20.62 -2.37
C THR A 244 3.86 19.96 -1.67
N THR A 245 3.89 18.65 -1.51
CA THR A 245 2.97 17.92 -0.63
C THR A 245 3.74 17.18 0.44
N GLU A 246 3.25 17.24 1.67
CA GLU A 246 3.80 16.51 2.81
C GLU A 246 2.75 15.55 3.33
N SER A 247 3.04 14.27 3.22
CA SER A 247 2.17 13.17 3.62
C SER A 247 2.71 12.51 4.89
N TRP A 248 1.83 12.31 5.85
CA TRP A 248 2.07 11.54 7.06
C TRP A 248 1.11 10.37 7.09
N MET A 249 1.65 9.18 7.32
CA MET A 249 0.90 7.94 7.52
C MET A 249 1.42 7.30 8.79
N GLY A 250 0.74 7.56 9.91
CA GLY A 250 1.29 7.31 11.23
C GLY A 250 2.59 8.08 11.43
N SER A 251 3.69 7.38 11.75
CA SER A 251 5.02 7.97 11.89
C SER A 251 5.78 8.14 10.57
N ARG A 252 5.28 7.60 9.45
CA ARG A 252 5.95 7.68 8.15
C ARG A 252 5.67 9.02 7.51
N ARG A 253 6.74 9.77 7.27
CA ARG A 253 6.74 11.04 6.54
C ARG A 253 7.21 10.85 5.11
N LEU A 254 6.51 11.47 4.17
CA LEU A 254 6.87 11.53 2.76
C LEU A 254 6.69 12.97 2.27
N ILE A 255 7.66 13.49 1.55
CA ILE A 255 7.60 14.81 0.92
C ILE A 255 7.64 14.60 -0.59
N SER A 256 6.70 15.17 -1.32
CA SER A 256 6.82 15.32 -2.76
C SER A 256 7.08 16.76 -3.14
N SER A 257 7.97 16.94 -4.11
CA SER A 257 8.31 18.24 -4.68
C SER A 257 8.18 18.16 -6.20
N VAL A 258 7.34 19.03 -6.77
CA VAL A 258 7.13 19.17 -8.21
C VAL A 258 8.28 19.99 -8.80
N SER A 259 8.90 19.47 -9.86
CA SER A 259 9.93 20.17 -10.63
C SER A 259 9.36 20.83 -11.87
N ASN A 260 8.42 20.17 -12.56
CA ASN A 260 7.82 20.66 -13.79
C ASN A 260 6.37 20.19 -13.95
N VAL A 261 5.55 21.01 -14.62
CA VAL A 261 4.18 20.69 -15.00
C VAL A 261 3.99 21.10 -16.46
N VAL A 262 3.42 20.21 -17.26
CA VAL A 262 3.08 20.44 -18.65
C VAL A 262 1.60 20.13 -18.87
N HIS A 263 0.88 21.03 -19.51
CA HIS A 263 -0.54 20.86 -19.83
C HIS A 263 -0.74 20.68 -21.33
N ASP A 264 -1.73 19.87 -21.69
CA ASP A 264 -2.25 19.71 -23.07
C ASP A 264 -1.24 19.24 -24.13
N ASP A 265 -0.07 18.77 -23.69
CA ASP A 265 0.87 18.03 -24.53
C ASP A 265 0.34 16.61 -24.82
N PRO A 266 0.69 16.03 -25.98
CA PRO A 266 0.37 14.63 -26.28
C PRO A 266 0.92 13.69 -25.21
N ILE A 267 0.04 12.82 -24.68
CA ILE A 267 0.42 11.76 -23.74
C ILE A 267 0.43 10.42 -24.48
N ASP A 268 1.46 9.61 -24.25
CA ASP A 268 1.45 8.22 -24.70
C ASP A 268 0.32 7.44 -23.99
N LEU A 269 -0.72 7.09 -24.75
CA LEU A 269 -1.89 6.41 -24.22
C LEU A 269 -1.58 5.01 -23.70
N ASN A 270 -0.48 4.40 -24.13
CA ASN A 270 -0.02 3.11 -23.60
C ASN A 270 0.41 3.21 -22.13
N LEU A 271 0.64 4.43 -21.61
CA LEU A 271 0.88 4.67 -20.19
C LEU A 271 -0.35 4.40 -19.32
N PHE A 272 -1.55 4.38 -19.90
CA PHE A 272 -2.79 4.10 -19.17
C PHE A 272 -3.19 2.62 -19.20
N SER A 273 -2.75 1.91 -20.24
CA SER A 273 -3.00 0.49 -20.41
C SER A 273 -2.12 -0.38 -19.50
N PRO A 274 -2.50 -1.64 -19.24
CA PRO A 274 -1.63 -2.57 -18.55
C PRO A 274 -0.31 -2.71 -19.35
N PRO A 275 0.85 -2.55 -18.70
CA PRO A 275 2.14 -2.62 -19.38
C PRO A 275 2.36 -3.99 -20.03
N VAL A 276 2.97 -4.00 -21.22
CA VAL A 276 3.32 -5.21 -21.99
C VAL A 276 4.47 -5.97 -21.30
N GLY A 277 4.18 -6.59 -20.17
CA GLY A 277 5.01 -7.62 -19.53
C GLY A 277 4.32 -8.97 -19.68
N ASN A 278 4.81 -10.01 -18.99
CA ASN A 278 4.00 -11.21 -18.79
C ASN A 278 2.76 -10.82 -18.00
N THR A 279 1.71 -10.36 -18.68
CA THR A 279 0.38 -10.22 -18.15
C THR A 279 0.03 -11.62 -17.72
N LYS A 280 0.19 -11.92 -16.43
CA LYS A 280 -0.53 -13.04 -15.82
C LYS A 280 -1.99 -12.62 -15.87
N GLY A 281 -2.61 -12.72 -17.05
CA GLY A 281 -3.98 -12.29 -17.31
C GLY A 281 -4.84 -12.92 -16.25
N SER A 282 -5.38 -12.09 -15.34
CA SER A 282 -6.04 -12.50 -14.10
C SER A 282 -5.70 -13.94 -13.65
N GLY A 283 -4.41 -14.28 -13.48
CA GLY A 283 -4.03 -15.63 -13.02
C GLY A 283 -4.62 -15.97 -11.64
N PHE A 284 -5.19 -14.94 -11.01
CA PHE A 284 -6.01 -14.94 -9.82
C PHE A 284 -7.40 -15.57 -10.00
N ARG A 285 -8.04 -15.55 -11.18
CA ARG A 285 -9.45 -15.97 -11.32
C ARG A 285 -9.68 -17.48 -11.21
N ASP A 286 -8.72 -18.32 -11.54
CA ASP A 286 -8.89 -19.78 -11.50
C ASP A 286 -8.41 -20.43 -10.18
N SER A 287 -7.80 -19.67 -9.27
CA SER A 287 -7.21 -20.20 -8.03
C SER A 287 -7.43 -19.34 -6.78
N GLU A 288 -8.19 -18.25 -6.89
CA GLU A 288 -8.61 -17.43 -5.74
C GLU A 288 -10.04 -17.83 -5.33
N ARG A 289 -10.25 -18.09 -4.04
CA ARG A 289 -11.57 -18.44 -3.49
C ARG A 289 -12.00 -17.42 -2.47
N TYR A 290 -13.27 -17.03 -2.56
CA TYR A 290 -13.90 -16.19 -1.57
C TYR A 290 -14.36 -17.00 -0.37
N PHE A 291 -14.16 -16.45 0.83
CA PHE A 291 -14.62 -16.98 2.10
C PHE A 291 -15.26 -15.84 2.90
N GLU A 292 -16.51 -16.03 3.31
CA GLU A 292 -17.17 -15.09 4.23
C GLU A 292 -16.47 -15.01 5.58
N LYS A 293 -15.84 -16.12 6.00
CA LYS A 293 -15.07 -16.22 7.22
C LYS A 293 -13.93 -17.23 7.05
N LEU A 294 -12.73 -16.88 7.51
CA LEU A 294 -11.56 -17.75 7.53
C LEU A 294 -10.85 -17.61 8.87
N THR A 295 -10.56 -18.72 9.54
CA THR A 295 -9.85 -18.72 10.83
C THR A 295 -8.50 -19.42 10.70
N ILE A 296 -7.45 -18.73 11.18
CA ILE A 296 -6.06 -19.20 11.17
C ILE A 296 -5.49 -18.96 12.57
N GLY A 297 -5.26 -20.05 13.32
CA GLY A 297 -4.94 -19.95 14.75
C GLY A 297 -6.00 -19.15 15.50
N GLU A 298 -5.60 -18.08 16.17
CA GLU A 298 -6.51 -17.17 16.90
C GLU A 298 -7.12 -16.06 16.01
N LEU A 299 -6.61 -15.86 14.79
CA LEU A 299 -7.03 -14.79 13.92
C LEU A 299 -8.24 -15.23 13.07
N THR A 300 -9.27 -14.38 13.02
CA THR A 300 -10.45 -14.59 12.19
C THR A 300 -10.60 -13.44 11.20
N TYR A 301 -10.54 -13.78 9.93
CA TYR A 301 -10.78 -12.87 8.83
C TYR A 301 -12.21 -13.02 8.31
N LYS A 302 -12.80 -11.91 7.85
CA LYS A 302 -14.15 -11.88 7.24
C LYS A 302 -14.07 -11.32 5.83
N ASN A 303 -14.91 -11.84 4.93
CA ASN A 303 -15.00 -11.44 3.52
C ASN A 303 -13.63 -11.43 2.82
N VAL A 304 -12.96 -12.58 2.85
CA VAL A 304 -11.59 -12.72 2.36
C VAL A 304 -11.53 -13.47 1.04
N TRP A 305 -10.54 -13.11 0.24
CA TRP A 305 -10.16 -13.80 -0.97
C TRP A 305 -8.83 -14.48 -0.73
N VAL A 306 -8.76 -15.79 -0.97
CA VAL A 306 -7.57 -16.58 -0.70
C VAL A 306 -7.06 -17.19 -1.98
N HIS A 307 -5.81 -16.90 -2.32
CA HIS A 307 -5.14 -17.34 -3.52
C HIS A 307 -3.88 -18.14 -3.17
N ARG A 308 -3.64 -19.25 -3.83
CA ARG A 308 -2.39 -20.01 -3.67
C ARG A 308 -1.28 -19.39 -4.52
N GLN A 309 -0.37 -18.67 -3.86
CA GLN A 309 0.72 -17.93 -4.51
C GLN A 309 1.88 -18.87 -4.92
N THR A 310 2.20 -19.86 -4.09
CA THR A 310 3.19 -20.92 -4.40
C THR A 310 2.77 -22.24 -3.77
N ASN A 311 3.57 -23.31 -3.88
CA ASN A 311 3.30 -24.57 -3.20
C ASN A 311 3.20 -24.42 -1.66
N PHE A 312 3.87 -23.40 -1.11
CA PHE A 312 3.98 -23.17 0.33
C PHE A 312 3.33 -21.87 0.78
N ASN A 313 2.95 -20.97 -0.13
CA ASN A 313 2.42 -19.66 0.22
C ASN A 313 0.98 -19.50 -0.23
N VAL A 314 0.17 -18.97 0.68
CA VAL A 314 -1.22 -18.59 0.45
C VAL A 314 -1.35 -17.11 0.74
N LEU A 315 -1.87 -16.38 -0.25
CA LEU A 315 -2.16 -14.97 -0.19
C LEU A 315 -3.61 -14.80 0.25
N ILE A 316 -3.83 -14.04 1.32
CA ILE A 316 -5.14 -13.72 1.89
C ILE A 316 -5.34 -12.23 1.71
N ARG A 317 -6.32 -11.89 0.88
CA ARG A 317 -6.77 -10.53 0.64
C ARG A 317 -8.05 -10.32 1.44
N HIS A 318 -8.08 -9.28 2.25
CA HIS A 318 -9.23 -8.90 3.05
C HIS A 318 -9.40 -7.38 3.04
N ALA A 319 -10.46 -6.87 3.67
CA ALA A 319 -10.69 -5.42 3.77
C ALA A 319 -9.52 -4.65 4.40
N GLY A 320 -8.60 -5.36 5.08
CA GLY A 320 -7.39 -4.81 5.69
C GLY A 320 -6.12 -4.95 4.85
N GLY A 321 -6.22 -5.33 3.57
CA GLY A 321 -5.07 -5.45 2.68
C GLY A 321 -4.74 -6.88 2.28
N ILE A 322 -3.49 -7.11 1.88
CA ILE A 322 -3.00 -8.40 1.38
C ILE A 322 -1.98 -8.95 2.37
N GLN A 323 -2.20 -10.17 2.83
CA GLN A 323 -1.32 -10.90 3.72
C GLN A 323 -0.85 -12.19 3.04
N THR A 324 0.45 -12.46 3.01
CA THR A 324 0.96 -13.77 2.56
C THR A 324 1.31 -14.62 3.77
N ILE A 325 0.74 -15.83 3.82
CA ILE A 325 1.03 -16.84 4.84
C ILE A 325 1.80 -17.98 4.21
N LYS A 326 2.91 -18.34 4.84
CA LYS A 326 3.68 -19.53 4.49
C LYS A 326 3.16 -20.72 5.29
N LEU A 327 2.51 -21.66 4.61
CA LEU A 327 1.86 -22.84 5.17
C LEU A 327 2.82 -23.73 5.98
N THR A 328 4.11 -23.73 5.63
CA THR A 328 5.16 -24.48 6.34
C THR A 328 5.53 -23.87 7.68
N ASP A 329 5.25 -22.58 7.88
CA ASP A 329 5.65 -21.83 9.06
C ASP A 329 4.52 -21.81 10.10
N LEU A 330 3.34 -22.32 9.74
CA LEU A 330 2.22 -22.51 10.64
C LEU A 330 2.46 -23.71 11.57
N PRO A 331 2.06 -23.60 12.85
CA PRO A 331 1.95 -24.76 13.72
C PRO A 331 1.12 -25.85 13.04
N LYS A 332 1.52 -27.11 13.23
CA LYS A 332 0.84 -28.26 12.60
C LYS A 332 -0.66 -28.29 12.92
N THR A 333 -1.04 -27.90 14.14
CA THR A 333 -2.43 -27.76 14.58
C THR A 333 -3.23 -26.76 13.76
N ASP A 334 -2.63 -25.63 13.42
CA ASP A 334 -3.29 -24.55 12.66
C ASP A 334 -3.38 -24.92 11.18
N LEU A 335 -2.35 -25.56 10.64
CA LEU A 335 -2.36 -26.09 9.27
C LEU A 335 -3.42 -27.19 9.12
N ASP A 336 -3.54 -28.09 10.10
CA ASP A 336 -4.56 -29.15 10.11
C ASP A 336 -5.98 -28.57 10.22
N ALA A 337 -6.18 -27.49 10.99
CA ALA A 337 -7.46 -26.76 11.09
C ALA A 337 -7.79 -25.92 9.84
N LEU A 338 -6.77 -25.50 9.08
CA LEU A 338 -6.91 -24.75 7.84
C LEU A 338 -7.33 -25.62 6.65
N ARG A 339 -6.84 -26.86 6.58
CA ARG A 339 -7.13 -27.80 5.48
C ARG A 339 -8.63 -28.02 5.21
N PRO A 340 -9.52 -28.23 6.20
CA PRO A 340 -10.94 -28.36 5.91
C PRO A 340 -11.60 -27.05 5.46
N GLN A 341 -11.03 -25.89 5.80
CA GLN A 341 -11.54 -24.58 5.37
C GLN A 341 -11.10 -24.24 3.94
N LEU A 342 -9.83 -24.48 3.60
CA LEU A 342 -9.21 -24.04 2.34
C LEU A 342 -9.08 -25.15 1.28
N GLY A 343 -9.26 -26.41 1.67
CA GLY A 343 -9.12 -27.56 0.77
C GLY A 343 -7.72 -27.67 0.17
N ASP A 344 -7.66 -27.84 -1.15
CA ASP A 344 -6.46 -27.88 -1.99
C ASP A 344 -5.60 -26.60 -1.92
N LEU A 345 -6.15 -25.45 -1.50
CA LEU A 345 -5.35 -24.24 -1.29
C LEU A 345 -4.40 -24.37 -0.09
N ALA A 346 -4.70 -25.25 0.88
CA ALA A 346 -3.85 -25.54 2.04
C ALA A 346 -3.06 -26.85 1.90
N ARG A 347 -3.08 -27.48 0.72
CA ARG A 347 -2.30 -28.68 0.42
C ARG A 347 -0.85 -28.28 0.12
N ILE A 348 0.10 -28.99 0.70
CA ILE A 348 1.52 -28.87 0.35
C ILE A 348 1.87 -30.10 -0.49
N ASP A 349 2.15 -29.90 -1.77
CA ASP A 349 2.45 -31.00 -2.68
C ASP A 349 3.93 -31.38 -2.55
N ASN A 350 4.19 -32.45 -1.80
CA ASN A 350 5.55 -32.99 -1.60
C ASN A 350 6.12 -33.69 -2.85
N GLU A 351 5.30 -33.91 -3.89
CA GLU A 351 5.72 -34.58 -5.12
C GLU A 351 6.54 -33.69 -6.07
N GLY A 352 6.40 -32.35 -5.97
CA GLY A 352 7.10 -31.40 -6.83
C GLY A 352 8.60 -31.27 -6.54
N GLY A 353 9.00 -31.43 -5.27
CA GLY A 353 10.42 -31.38 -4.87
C GLY A 353 11.23 -32.57 -5.38
N LEU A 354 10.62 -33.76 -5.46
CA LEU A 354 11.24 -34.96 -6.02
C LEU A 354 11.29 -34.92 -7.55
N LYS A 355 10.32 -34.28 -8.23
CA LYS A 355 10.40 -34.02 -9.68
C LYS A 355 11.44 -32.95 -10.04
N ALA A 356 11.65 -31.96 -9.18
CA ALA A 356 12.71 -30.95 -9.35
C ALA A 356 14.12 -31.55 -9.15
N LEU A 357 14.27 -32.50 -8.21
CA LEU A 357 15.49 -33.30 -8.07
C LEU A 357 15.66 -34.30 -9.24
N GLY A 358 14.57 -34.83 -9.79
CA GLY A 358 14.60 -35.72 -10.96
C GLY A 358 14.89 -35.03 -12.30
N LYS A 359 14.80 -33.69 -12.38
CA LYS A 359 15.18 -32.92 -13.58
C LYS A 359 16.67 -32.55 -13.65
N VAL A 360 17.46 -32.86 -12.62
CA VAL A 360 18.93 -32.78 -12.70
C VAL A 360 19.53 -34.06 -13.30
N THR A 361 18.75 -35.12 -13.48
CA THR A 361 19.23 -36.41 -14.03
C THR A 361 19.09 -36.56 -15.55
N GLU A 362 18.74 -35.50 -16.28
CA GLU A 362 18.55 -35.55 -17.74
C GLU A 362 19.37 -34.48 -18.49
N PHE A 363 20.55 -34.16 -17.96
CA PHE A 363 21.66 -33.73 -18.81
C PHE A 363 22.40 -35.00 -19.20
N GLU A 364 22.50 -35.30 -20.50
CA GLU A 364 23.34 -36.40 -21.01
C GLU A 364 24.81 -36.11 -20.70
N LEU A 365 25.20 -36.38 -19.45
CA LEU A 365 26.59 -36.50 -19.04
C LEU A 365 27.09 -37.81 -19.64
N GLY A 366 28.04 -37.70 -20.58
CA GLY A 366 28.78 -38.84 -21.10
C GLY A 366 29.38 -39.68 -19.95
N ASP A 367 29.56 -40.97 -20.19
CA ASP A 367 29.85 -41.98 -19.15
C ASP A 367 31.03 -41.60 -18.23
N GLU A 368 32.05 -40.92 -18.75
CA GLU A 368 33.19 -40.39 -17.97
C GLU A 368 32.79 -39.37 -16.89
N ALA A 369 31.85 -38.47 -17.21
CA ALA A 369 31.41 -37.44 -16.28
C ALA A 369 30.50 -38.02 -15.19
N ARG A 370 29.76 -39.09 -15.49
CA ARG A 370 29.00 -39.87 -14.51
C ARG A 370 29.90 -40.60 -13.54
N GLU A 371 30.97 -41.22 -14.02
CA GLU A 371 31.92 -41.93 -13.17
C GLU A 371 32.67 -40.99 -12.22
N THR A 372 33.09 -39.83 -12.74
CA THR A 372 33.75 -38.78 -11.95
C THR A 372 32.83 -38.21 -10.88
N LEU A 373 31.55 -37.95 -11.21
CA LEU A 373 30.56 -37.45 -10.26
C LEU A 373 30.27 -38.47 -9.15
N ASN A 374 30.15 -39.76 -9.49
CA ASN A 374 29.94 -40.82 -8.51
C ASN A 374 31.15 -40.99 -7.58
N GLN A 375 32.37 -40.83 -8.10
CA GLN A 375 33.58 -40.90 -7.30
C GLN A 375 33.65 -39.74 -6.28
N HIS A 376 33.31 -38.52 -6.70
CA HIS A 376 33.24 -37.36 -5.80
C HIS A 376 32.11 -37.45 -4.77
N LEU A 377 30.94 -37.97 -5.16
CA LEU A 377 29.84 -38.23 -4.22
C LEU A 377 30.22 -39.30 -3.17
N GLY A 378 30.95 -40.34 -3.58
CA GLY A 378 31.49 -41.34 -2.67
C GLY A 378 32.50 -40.76 -1.67
N GLN A 379 33.40 -39.89 -2.13
CA GLN A 379 34.35 -39.19 -1.27
C GLN A 379 33.65 -38.24 -0.28
N LEU A 380 32.62 -37.52 -0.73
CA LEU A 380 31.79 -36.65 0.12
C LEU A 380 31.03 -37.45 1.18
N GLN A 381 30.45 -38.60 0.83
CA GLN A 381 29.80 -39.49 1.80
C GLN A 381 30.78 -40.07 2.82
N ALA A 382 32.01 -40.41 2.40
CA ALA A 382 33.05 -40.88 3.31
C ALA A 382 33.48 -39.77 4.29
N LEU A 383 33.67 -38.54 3.81
CA LEU A 383 33.97 -37.37 4.64
C LEU A 383 32.83 -37.03 5.61
N LEU A 384 31.59 -37.05 5.14
CA LEU A 384 30.40 -36.85 5.98
C LEU A 384 30.31 -37.91 7.08
N ARG A 385 30.61 -39.18 6.80
CA ARG A 385 30.68 -40.23 7.82
C ARG A 385 31.83 -40.01 8.81
N LEU A 386 32.98 -39.51 8.35
CA LEU A 386 34.13 -39.22 9.21
C LEU A 386 33.86 -38.07 10.19
N ILE A 387 32.96 -37.14 9.85
CA ILE A 387 32.64 -35.95 10.65
C ILE A 387 31.37 -36.16 11.50
N LEU A 388 30.27 -36.68 10.92
CA LEU A 388 29.00 -36.82 11.64
C LEU A 388 29.03 -37.93 12.69
N VAL A 389 29.70 -39.06 12.42
CA VAL A 389 29.73 -40.18 13.38
C VAL A 389 30.42 -39.78 14.70
N PRO A 390 31.62 -39.16 14.72
CA PRO A 390 32.20 -38.70 15.98
C PRO A 390 31.38 -37.57 16.62
N LEU A 391 30.75 -36.69 15.85
CA LEU A 391 29.87 -35.62 16.41
C LEU A 391 28.64 -36.22 17.12
N ILE A 392 28.02 -37.24 16.52
CA ILE A 392 26.88 -37.96 17.12
C ILE A 392 27.34 -38.76 18.34
N VAL A 393 28.52 -39.38 18.30
CA VAL A 393 29.09 -40.08 19.46
C VAL A 393 29.37 -39.11 20.62
N VAL A 394 29.91 -37.92 20.36
CA VAL A 394 30.11 -36.86 21.37
C VAL A 394 28.79 -36.35 21.93
N LEU A 395 27.77 -36.15 21.09
CA LEU A 395 26.43 -35.72 21.53
C LEU A 395 25.73 -36.80 22.38
N VAL A 396 25.86 -38.08 22.03
CA VAL A 396 25.27 -39.20 22.77
C VAL A 396 26.01 -39.44 24.09
N LEU A 397 27.35 -39.39 24.11
CA LEU A 397 28.14 -39.47 25.36
C LEU A 397 27.89 -38.27 26.28
N GLY A 398 27.74 -37.06 25.71
CA GLY A 398 27.35 -35.87 26.47
C GLY A 398 25.97 -35.99 27.10
N HIS A 399 25.00 -36.61 26.41
CA HIS A 399 23.66 -36.85 26.95
C HIS A 399 23.65 -37.91 28.07
N VAL A 400 24.48 -38.94 27.97
CA VAL A 400 24.59 -40.00 29.00
C VAL A 400 25.32 -39.49 30.25
N LEU A 401 26.33 -38.62 30.11
CA LEU A 401 27.04 -37.99 31.23
C LEU A 401 26.23 -36.90 31.94
N PHE A 402 25.25 -36.27 31.28
CA PHE A 402 24.33 -35.29 31.88
C PHE A 402 23.08 -35.92 32.51
N SER A 403 22.87 -37.23 32.34
CA SER A 403 21.71 -37.96 32.88
C SER A 403 22.05 -38.87 34.06
N PHE A 404 23.23 -38.70 34.68
CA PHE A 404 23.66 -39.38 35.91
C PHE A 404 24.01 -38.40 37.03
#